data_AF-A0A540LXD9-F1
#
_entry.id   AF-A0A540LXD9-F1
#
_cell.length_a   1.000
_cell.length_b   1.000
_cell.length_c   1.000
_cell.angle_alpha   90.00
_cell.angle_beta   90.00
_cell.angle_gamma   90.00
#
_symmetry.space_group_name_H-M   'P 1'
#
loop_
_entity.id
_entity.type
_entity.pdbx_description
1 polymer ?
#
loop_
_entity_poly.entity_id
_entity_poly.type
_entity_poly.pdbx_seq_one_letter_code
_entity_poly.pdbx_strand_id
1 'polypeptide(L)'
;MGLIPMHFAEAELVRKSVEACNSCPQAPCVAFVSKMFAVPMKVLPQRGLDGEIENNISDEGELNECFLAFARIFSGVLYSGQKIYVLSALYDPLKGESVKKHMQVAELKSLYLMMGQGLTHVASVHAGNLVAIRGLGQHRKTVGLSPIAPTLRVAIEPTHPADMGALTKGLWLLNWADPFVGVTVFDRGENVLSAAGEVHLERCVKDLKERFARVSLEVSPPLVSYKETIEGNVGDKLENLKFFRSSSDYVEKKTAYSRCTIKVQVIKHPPSLTKVLEDSSDLLGDILGGRASQINKSLTQRFQGLQKMRTRLKH
;
A
#
# COMPACT_ATOMS: atom_id res chain seq x y z
N MET A 1 3.57 25.30 -31.26
CA MET A 1 4.63 24.52 -30.58
C MET A 1 4.36 24.58 -29.09
N GLY A 2 3.55 23.64 -28.60
CA GLY A 2 3.10 23.63 -27.21
C GLY A 2 4.20 23.11 -26.29
N LEU A 3 4.46 23.85 -25.21
CA LEU A 3 5.23 23.39 -24.06
C LEU A 3 4.64 22.06 -23.57
N ILE A 4 5.28 20.94 -23.93
CA ILE A 4 5.09 19.69 -23.21
C ILE A 4 5.48 20.01 -21.77
N PRO A 5 4.60 19.82 -20.77
CA PRO A 5 4.92 20.14 -19.39
C PRO A 5 6.18 19.36 -19.01
N MET A 6 7.23 20.05 -18.53
CA MET A 6 8.56 19.47 -18.26
C MET A 6 8.48 18.17 -17.43
N HIS A 7 7.46 18.04 -16.57
CA HIS A 7 7.16 16.84 -15.80
C HIS A 7 6.93 15.57 -16.63
N PHE A 8 6.39 15.68 -17.85
CA PHE A 8 6.17 14.52 -18.72
C PHE A 8 7.48 14.02 -19.34
N ALA A 9 8.39 14.93 -19.69
CA ALA A 9 9.69 14.59 -20.23
C ALA A 9 10.57 13.89 -19.18
N GLU A 10 10.55 14.38 -17.94
CA GLU A 10 11.24 13.78 -16.81
C GLU A 10 10.68 12.39 -16.47
N ALA A 11 9.36 12.24 -16.39
CA ALA A 11 8.73 10.95 -16.14
C ALA A 11 9.05 9.91 -17.22
N GLU A 12 9.09 10.33 -18.49
CA GLU A 12 9.44 9.46 -19.61
C GLU A 12 10.94 9.08 -19.60
N LEU A 13 11.82 9.99 -19.19
CA LEU A 13 13.24 9.69 -18.96
C LEU A 13 13.42 8.65 -17.85
N VAL A 14 12.70 8.82 -16.72
CA VAL A 14 12.72 7.86 -15.61
C VAL A 14 12.22 6.50 -16.08
N ARG A 15 11.10 6.45 -16.81
CA ARG A 15 10.54 5.21 -17.38
C ARG A 15 11.56 4.48 -18.26
N LYS A 16 12.18 5.18 -19.22
CA LYS A 16 13.21 4.61 -20.10
C LYS A 16 14.43 4.13 -19.32
N SER A 17 14.83 4.86 -18.28
CA SER A 17 16.00 4.50 -17.46
C SER A 17 15.74 3.25 -16.62
N VAL A 18 14.51 3.08 -16.12
CA VAL A 18 14.04 1.87 -15.43
C VAL A 18 13.95 0.68 -16.39
N GLU A 19 13.41 0.88 -17.59
CA GLU A 19 13.32 -0.18 -18.62
C GLU A 19 14.69 -0.68 -19.07
N ALA A 20 15.66 0.23 -19.21
CA ALA A 20 17.03 -0.10 -19.59
C ALA A 20 17.89 -0.59 -18.40
N CYS A 21 17.36 -0.59 -17.17
CA CYS A 21 18.11 -0.86 -15.95
C CYS A 21 19.45 -0.09 -15.89
N ASN A 22 19.41 1.19 -16.26
CA ASN A 22 20.63 1.99 -16.44
C ASN A 22 21.42 2.12 -15.12
N SER A 23 22.69 1.73 -15.14
CA SER A 23 23.60 1.77 -13.97
C SER A 23 24.51 3.00 -13.92
N CYS A 24 24.34 3.96 -14.83
CA CYS A 24 25.12 5.20 -14.81
C CYS A 24 24.78 6.07 -13.60
N PRO A 25 25.77 6.71 -12.94
CA PRO A 25 25.54 7.65 -11.82
C PRO A 25 24.73 8.90 -12.20
N GLN A 26 24.73 9.25 -13.49
CA GLN A 26 24.00 10.39 -14.05
C GLN A 26 22.54 10.06 -14.36
N ALA A 27 22.17 8.78 -14.33
CA ALA A 27 20.80 8.34 -14.56
C ALA A 27 19.93 8.60 -13.31
N PRO A 28 18.61 8.83 -13.47
CA PRO A 28 17.72 9.01 -12.34
C PRO A 28 17.70 7.74 -11.47
N CYS A 29 17.95 7.91 -10.16
CA CYS A 29 17.94 6.78 -9.24
C CYS A 29 16.52 6.41 -8.84
N VAL A 30 16.14 5.16 -9.09
CA VAL A 30 14.82 4.62 -8.73
C VAL A 30 15.01 3.33 -7.95
N ALA A 31 14.49 3.28 -6.73
CA ALA A 31 14.48 2.09 -5.90
C ALA A 31 13.06 1.80 -5.42
N PHE A 32 12.73 0.51 -5.34
CA PHE A 32 11.45 0.04 -4.81
C PHE A 32 11.67 -0.71 -3.51
N VAL A 33 11.07 -0.22 -2.43
CA VAL A 33 11.07 -0.85 -1.12
C VAL A 33 9.93 -1.85 -1.06
N SER A 34 10.25 -3.14 -0.90
CA SER A 34 9.25 -4.20 -0.83
C SER A 34 8.82 -4.47 0.62
N LYS A 35 9.77 -4.49 1.55
CA LYS A 35 9.51 -4.72 2.97
C LYS A 35 10.50 -3.97 3.83
N MET A 36 10.13 -3.68 5.07
CA MET A 36 11.07 -3.26 6.09
C MET A 36 11.21 -4.39 7.10
N PHE A 37 12.39 -4.59 7.66
CA PHE A 37 12.60 -5.59 8.69
C PHE A 37 13.40 -4.99 9.84
N ALA A 38 12.95 -5.27 11.05
CA ALA A 38 13.68 -4.90 12.25
C ALA A 38 14.89 -5.82 12.41
N VAL A 39 16.05 -5.23 12.72
CA VAL A 39 17.31 -5.91 12.99
C VAL A 39 17.87 -5.38 14.29
N PRO A 40 18.21 -6.24 15.26
CA PRO A 40 18.89 -5.80 16.46
C PRO A 40 20.20 -5.10 16.11
N MET A 41 20.48 -3.95 16.73
CA MET A 41 21.68 -3.15 16.46
C MET A 41 22.98 -3.97 16.62
N LYS A 42 22.97 -4.99 17.48
CA LYS A 42 24.10 -5.91 17.71
C LYS A 42 24.50 -6.73 16.48
N VAL A 43 23.57 -6.96 15.55
CA VAL A 43 23.80 -7.75 14.33
C VAL A 43 24.30 -6.87 13.17
N LEU A 44 24.17 -5.54 13.29
CA LEU A 44 24.71 -4.65 12.29
C LEU A 44 26.25 -4.69 12.30
N PRO A 45 26.89 -4.55 11.13
CA PRO A 45 28.35 -4.46 11.06
C PRO A 45 28.82 -3.26 11.87
N GLN A 46 29.66 -3.52 12.88
CA GLN A 46 30.23 -2.46 13.74
C GLN A 46 31.45 -1.77 13.11
N ARG A 47 31.95 -2.31 11.99
CA ARG A 47 33.07 -1.73 11.22
C ARG A 47 32.51 -1.05 9.98
N GLY A 48 32.76 0.25 9.86
CA GLY A 48 32.56 0.98 8.61
C GLY A 48 33.50 0.49 7.51
N LEU A 49 33.37 1.05 6.30
CA LEU A 49 34.25 0.73 5.17
C LEU A 49 35.73 1.05 5.45
N ASP A 50 35.98 2.00 6.36
CA ASP A 50 37.32 2.51 6.70
C ASP A 50 37.90 1.91 8.00
N GLY A 51 37.26 0.89 8.57
CA GLY A 51 37.73 0.24 9.80
C GLY A 51 37.48 1.02 11.10
N GLU A 52 36.91 2.22 11.00
CA GLU A 52 36.43 2.97 12.17
C GLU A 52 35.14 2.35 12.74
N ILE A 53 35.06 2.36 14.07
CA ILE A 53 33.85 1.97 14.79
C ILE A 53 32.86 3.14 14.65
N GLU A 54 31.81 2.96 13.85
CA GLU A 54 30.71 3.93 13.82
C GLU A 54 29.94 3.88 15.14
N ASN A 55 30.45 4.57 16.15
CA ASN A 55 29.71 4.90 17.37
C ASN A 55 28.73 6.05 17.06
N ASN A 56 27.84 5.86 16.08
CA ASN A 56 26.62 6.68 15.97
C ASN A 56 25.56 6.13 16.94
N ILE A 57 25.90 6.12 18.23
CA ILE A 57 24.93 6.04 19.32
C ILE A 57 24.48 7.47 19.55
N SER A 58 23.64 7.99 18.65
CA SER A 58 22.74 9.06 19.04
C SER A 58 21.63 8.40 19.85
N ASP A 59 21.63 8.68 21.16
CA ASP A 59 20.60 8.35 22.14
C ASP A 59 19.19 8.71 21.63
N GLU A 60 18.56 7.78 20.92
CA GLU A 60 17.11 7.80 20.69
C GLU A 60 16.52 6.51 21.27
N GLY A 61 16.30 6.57 22.60
CA GLY A 61 15.26 5.86 23.34
C GLY A 61 15.00 4.38 23.02
N GLU A 62 15.46 3.50 23.91
CA GLU A 62 14.90 2.17 24.26
C GLU A 62 14.71 1.10 23.16
N LEU A 63 14.86 1.43 21.88
CA LEU A 63 14.73 0.48 20.78
C LEU A 63 16.11 -0.02 20.36
N ASN A 64 16.53 -1.14 20.94
CA ASN A 64 17.71 -1.92 20.51
C ASN A 64 17.61 -2.47 19.07
N GLU A 65 16.59 -2.08 18.30
CA GLU A 65 16.27 -2.57 16.97
C GLU A 65 16.26 -1.42 15.96
N CYS A 66 16.94 -1.62 14.84
CA CYS A 66 16.97 -0.71 13.70
C CYS A 66 16.16 -1.30 12.55
N PHE A 67 15.43 -0.46 11.81
CA PHE A 67 14.73 -0.87 10.61
C PHE A 67 15.62 -0.76 9.39
N LEU A 68 15.71 -1.86 8.65
CA LEU A 68 16.31 -1.90 7.32
C LEU A 68 15.22 -2.07 6.28
N ALA A 69 15.22 -1.19 5.27
CA ALA A 69 14.34 -1.29 4.12
C ALA A 69 14.97 -2.21 3.08
N PHE A 70 14.30 -3.32 2.78
CA PHE A 70 14.64 -4.21 1.68
C PHE A 70 14.17 -3.59 0.37
N ALA A 71 15.13 -3.16 -0.45
CA ALA A 71 14.84 -2.48 -1.69
C ALA A 71 15.55 -3.13 -2.89
N ARG A 72 14.91 -3.02 -4.05
CA ARG A 72 15.53 -3.30 -5.34
C ARG A 72 15.80 -1.99 -6.06
N ILE A 73 17.02 -1.79 -6.54
CA ILE A 73 17.37 -0.63 -7.35
C ILE A 73 17.05 -0.97 -8.81
N PHE A 74 16.18 -0.19 -9.44
CA PHE A 74 15.78 -0.36 -10.83
C PHE A 74 16.61 0.49 -11.79
N SER A 75 17.08 1.67 -11.35
CA SER A 75 17.91 2.54 -12.17
C SER A 75 18.81 3.42 -11.29
N GLY A 76 19.93 3.86 -11.84
CA GLY A 76 20.93 4.72 -11.22
C GLY A 76 21.85 4.00 -10.23
N VAL A 77 22.54 4.80 -9.43
CA VAL A 77 23.42 4.36 -8.35
C VAL A 77 22.99 5.07 -7.07
N LEU A 78 22.82 4.29 -6.01
CA LEU A 78 22.46 4.78 -4.69
C LEU A 78 23.73 4.93 -3.84
N TYR A 79 23.90 6.07 -3.16
CA TYR A 79 25.04 6.34 -2.30
C TYR A 79 24.64 6.50 -0.83
N SER A 80 25.53 6.10 0.08
CA SER A 80 25.38 6.41 1.51
C SER A 80 25.52 7.93 1.74
N GLY A 81 24.68 8.50 2.60
CA GLY A 81 24.58 9.95 2.84
C GLY A 81 23.72 10.72 1.84
N GLN A 82 23.18 10.06 0.80
CA GLN A 82 22.38 10.72 -0.22
C GLN A 82 20.98 11.08 0.31
N LYS A 83 20.49 12.28 -0.04
CA LYS A 83 19.09 12.67 0.17
C LYS A 83 18.23 12.11 -0.97
N ILE A 84 17.19 11.37 -0.60
CA ILE A 84 16.25 10.74 -1.52
C ILE A 84 14.81 11.17 -1.23
N TYR A 85 13.95 11.05 -2.24
CA TYR A 85 12.51 11.26 -2.09
C TYR A 85 11.79 9.93 -1.92
N VAL A 86 11.07 9.78 -0.83
CA VAL A 86 10.18 8.65 -0.55
C VAL A 86 8.79 9.00 -1.06
N LEU A 87 8.30 8.22 -2.02
CA LEU A 87 6.99 8.41 -2.64
C LEU A 87 5.96 7.45 -2.02
N SER A 88 4.84 8.00 -1.57
CA SER A 88 3.70 7.21 -1.10
C SER A 88 2.90 6.60 -2.26
N ALA A 89 2.13 5.55 -2.01
CA ALA A 89 1.32 4.89 -3.05
C ALA A 89 0.21 5.77 -3.66
N LEU A 90 -0.19 6.83 -2.96
CA LEU A 90 -1.16 7.81 -3.43
C LEU A 90 -0.51 8.97 -4.20
N TYR A 91 0.80 8.90 -4.44
CA TYR A 91 1.52 9.89 -5.21
C TYR A 91 1.08 9.83 -6.68
N ASP A 92 0.47 10.91 -7.14
CA ASP A 92 0.11 11.10 -8.54
C ASP A 92 0.87 12.34 -9.06
N PRO A 93 1.83 12.17 -10.00
CA PRO A 93 2.62 13.28 -10.53
C PRO A 93 1.79 14.26 -11.37
N LEU A 94 0.57 13.88 -11.79
CA LEU A 94 -0.32 14.73 -12.57
C LEU A 94 -1.15 15.68 -11.69
N LYS A 95 -1.34 15.34 -10.41
CA LYS A 95 -2.07 16.15 -9.43
C LYS A 95 -1.07 17.00 -8.64
N GLY A 96 -0.74 18.18 -9.16
CA GLY A 96 0.28 19.07 -8.58
C GLY A 96 0.11 19.39 -7.08
N GLU A 97 -1.11 19.38 -6.55
CA GLU A 97 -1.39 19.60 -5.12
C GLU A 97 -1.06 18.40 -4.22
N SER A 98 -1.04 17.18 -4.77
CA SER A 98 -0.74 15.93 -4.06
C SER A 98 0.77 15.69 -3.86
N VAL A 99 1.61 16.41 -4.61
CA VAL A 99 3.07 16.23 -4.61
C VAL A 99 3.67 16.53 -3.24
N LYS A 100 3.20 17.56 -2.52
CA LYS A 100 3.78 17.93 -1.22
C LYS A 100 3.33 17.05 -0.05
N LYS A 101 2.16 16.41 -0.14
CA LYS A 101 1.61 15.58 0.95
C LYS A 101 2.11 14.13 0.90
N HIS A 102 2.49 13.65 -0.28
CA HIS A 102 2.85 12.25 -0.53
C HIS A 102 4.33 12.05 -0.88
N MET A 103 5.14 13.11 -0.81
CA MET A 103 6.58 13.09 -1.03
C MET A 103 7.28 13.52 0.24
N GLN A 104 8.28 12.75 0.66
CA GLN A 104 9.07 13.05 1.83
C GLN A 104 10.56 12.91 1.54
N VAL A 105 11.37 13.81 2.07
CA VAL A 105 12.83 13.73 1.95
C VAL A 105 13.36 12.86 3.09
N ALA A 106 14.12 11.83 2.75
CA ALA A 106 14.85 10.99 3.69
C ALA A 106 16.34 10.98 3.34
N GLU A 107 17.19 10.91 4.36
CA GLU A 107 18.63 10.81 4.19
C GLU A 107 19.09 9.37 4.44
N LEU A 108 19.81 8.81 3.47
CA LEU A 108 20.33 7.46 3.57
C LEU A 108 21.51 7.43 4.53
N LYS A 109 21.37 6.76 5.67
CA LYS A 109 22.45 6.66 6.66
C LYS A 109 23.50 5.65 6.24
N SER A 110 23.06 4.44 5.89
CA SER A 110 23.96 3.31 5.58
C SER A 110 23.30 2.37 4.58
N LEU A 111 24.10 1.74 3.72
CA LEU A 111 23.66 0.73 2.75
C LEU A 111 24.33 -0.60 3.07
N TYR A 112 23.57 -1.69 2.96
CA TYR A 112 24.05 -3.04 3.25
C TYR A 112 23.67 -4.03 2.14
N LEU A 113 24.62 -4.87 1.74
CA LEU A 113 24.35 -6.08 0.96
C LEU A 113 23.98 -7.23 1.91
N MET A 114 22.93 -7.97 1.57
CA MET A 114 22.45 -9.10 2.37
C MET A 114 23.05 -10.40 1.85
N MET A 115 23.89 -11.03 2.68
CA MET A 115 24.56 -12.31 2.40
C MET A 115 23.94 -13.41 3.28
N GLY A 116 22.63 -13.64 3.14
CA GLY A 116 21.88 -14.59 3.97
C GLY A 116 21.66 -14.08 5.39
N GLN A 117 22.45 -14.57 6.35
CA GLN A 117 22.40 -14.12 7.74
C GLN A 117 23.30 -12.90 8.00
N GLY A 118 24.29 -12.66 7.14
CA GLY A 118 25.22 -11.54 7.27
C GLY A 118 24.78 -10.29 6.51
N LEU A 119 25.18 -9.12 7.01
CA LEU A 119 25.07 -7.83 6.34
C LEU A 119 26.48 -7.32 6.04
N THR A 120 26.72 -6.83 4.84
CA THR A 120 28.01 -6.22 4.45
C THR A 120 27.78 -4.76 4.11
N HIS A 121 28.46 -3.85 4.80
CA HIS A 121 28.34 -2.42 4.55
C HIS A 121 28.94 -2.04 3.19
N VAL A 122 28.26 -1.17 2.44
CA VAL A 122 28.68 -0.74 1.10
C VAL A 122 28.47 0.77 0.92
N ALA A 123 29.39 1.42 0.21
CA ALA A 123 29.32 2.87 -0.05
C ALA A 123 28.26 3.21 -1.11
N SER A 124 28.15 2.34 -2.13
CA SER A 124 27.25 2.54 -3.25
C SER A 124 26.71 1.23 -3.79
N VAL A 125 25.49 1.26 -4.35
CA VAL A 125 24.84 0.12 -4.98
C VAL A 125 24.23 0.51 -6.32
N HIS A 126 24.45 -0.33 -7.33
CA HIS A 126 24.03 -0.10 -8.71
C HIS A 126 22.66 -0.71 -9.02
N ALA A 127 22.04 -0.25 -10.10
CA ALA A 127 20.83 -0.82 -10.67
C ALA A 127 20.92 -2.34 -10.89
N GLY A 128 19.81 -3.03 -10.64
CA GLY A 128 19.67 -4.49 -10.71
C GLY A 128 19.85 -5.18 -9.36
N ASN A 129 20.61 -4.59 -8.44
CA ASN A 129 20.94 -5.19 -7.15
C ASN A 129 19.85 -5.00 -6.09
N LEU A 130 19.86 -5.92 -5.12
CA LEU A 130 19.08 -5.84 -3.89
C LEU A 130 19.93 -5.24 -2.78
N VAL A 131 19.35 -4.36 -1.99
CA VAL A 131 20.04 -3.63 -0.92
C VAL A 131 19.14 -3.52 0.31
N ALA A 132 19.77 -3.56 1.48
CA ALA A 132 19.16 -3.18 2.75
C ALA A 132 19.58 -1.74 3.08
N ILE A 133 18.60 -0.86 3.20
CA ILE A 133 18.81 0.59 3.35
C ILE A 133 18.46 0.99 4.79
N ARG A 134 19.37 1.69 5.45
CA ARG A 134 19.15 2.33 6.76
C ARG A 134 18.93 3.83 6.59
N GLY A 135 18.04 4.42 7.39
CA GLY A 135 17.80 5.87 7.38
C GLY A 135 16.54 6.30 6.61
N LEU A 136 15.81 5.35 6.00
CA LEU A 136 14.50 5.62 5.39
C LEU A 136 13.42 6.09 6.39
N GLY A 137 13.74 6.18 7.68
CA GLY A 137 12.96 6.84 8.73
C GLY A 137 11.57 6.23 8.95
N GLN A 138 10.73 6.98 9.66
CA GLN A 138 9.38 6.60 10.08
C GLN A 138 8.32 6.58 8.97
N HIS A 139 8.70 6.19 7.75
CA HIS A 139 7.97 6.63 6.57
C HIS A 139 7.24 5.47 5.88
N ARG A 140 5.94 5.71 5.69
CA ARG A 140 4.91 4.73 5.30
C ARG A 140 5.32 3.93 4.06
N LYS A 141 5.01 2.64 4.08
CA LYS A 141 5.13 1.72 2.94
C LYS A 141 4.61 2.39 1.67
N THR A 142 5.46 2.44 0.63
CA THR A 142 4.99 2.49 -0.75
C THR A 142 4.23 1.16 -0.95
N VAL A 143 2.90 1.22 -0.82
CA VAL A 143 2.01 0.05 -0.86
C VAL A 143 2.38 -0.83 -2.04
N GLY A 144 2.68 -2.09 -1.74
CA GLY A 144 2.95 -3.10 -2.75
C GLY A 144 1.77 -3.23 -3.71
N LEU A 145 2.09 -3.51 -4.96
CA LEU A 145 1.18 -3.78 -6.07
C LEU A 145 0.29 -5.04 -5.89
N SER A 146 0.04 -5.50 -4.66
CA SER A 146 -0.69 -6.73 -4.37
C SER A 146 -2.13 -6.43 -3.90
N PRO A 147 -3.16 -6.84 -4.66
CA PRO A 147 -4.57 -6.53 -4.40
C PRO A 147 -5.26 -7.49 -3.39
N ILE A 148 -4.49 -8.25 -2.58
CA ILE A 148 -5.10 -9.17 -1.60
C ILE A 148 -5.33 -8.38 -0.32
N ALA A 149 -6.56 -7.87 -0.16
CA ALA A 149 -6.99 -7.25 1.08
C ALA A 149 -6.96 -8.29 2.21
N PRO A 150 -6.47 -7.93 3.42
CA PRO A 150 -6.51 -8.82 4.56
C PRO A 150 -7.97 -9.20 4.91
N THR A 151 -8.23 -10.49 5.03
CA THR A 151 -9.58 -11.06 5.15
C THR A 151 -10.06 -11.12 6.60
N LEU A 152 -9.17 -11.41 7.55
CA LEU A 152 -9.51 -11.57 8.96
C LEU A 152 -9.14 -10.32 9.76
N ARG A 153 -10.01 -9.94 10.70
CA ARG A 153 -9.82 -8.78 11.57
C ARG A 153 -10.05 -9.19 13.01
N VAL A 154 -9.23 -8.71 13.94
CA VAL A 154 -9.43 -8.91 15.38
C VAL A 154 -9.14 -7.62 16.12
N ALA A 155 -9.86 -7.37 17.21
CA ALA A 155 -9.51 -6.32 18.14
C ALA A 155 -8.38 -6.81 19.06
N ILE A 156 -7.40 -5.95 19.32
CA ILE A 156 -6.26 -6.22 20.19
C ILE A 156 -6.19 -5.13 21.25
N GLU A 157 -6.14 -5.56 22.50
CA GLU A 157 -6.01 -4.70 23.66
C GLU A 157 -4.90 -5.23 24.57
N PRO A 158 -4.17 -4.39 25.29
CA PRO A 158 -3.22 -4.85 26.28
C PRO A 158 -3.98 -5.26 27.55
N THR A 159 -3.49 -6.29 28.23
CA THR A 159 -4.07 -6.71 29.52
C THR A 159 -4.07 -5.58 30.55
N HIS A 160 -3.04 -4.72 30.51
CA HIS A 160 -2.92 -3.55 31.36
C HIS A 160 -3.06 -2.27 30.53
N PRO A 161 -3.98 -1.34 30.87
CA PRO A 161 -4.21 -0.14 30.09
C PRO A 161 -3.01 0.84 30.09
N ALA A 162 -2.11 0.73 31.06
CA ALA A 162 -0.85 1.49 31.09
C ALA A 162 0.04 1.19 29.86
N ASP A 163 -0.09 -0.01 29.29
CA ASP A 163 0.75 -0.50 28.19
C ASP A 163 0.23 -0.09 26.80
N MET A 164 -0.87 0.68 26.72
CA MET A 164 -1.44 1.14 25.45
C MET A 164 -0.44 1.89 24.56
N GLY A 165 0.47 2.65 25.17
CA GLY A 165 1.54 3.34 24.44
C GLY A 165 2.52 2.36 23.78
N ALA A 166 2.89 1.29 24.49
CA ALA A 166 3.77 0.23 23.98
C ALA A 166 3.07 -0.59 22.88
N LEU A 167 1.78 -0.91 23.06
CA LEU A 167 0.97 -1.58 22.03
C LEU A 167 0.90 -0.76 20.75
N THR A 168 0.59 0.53 20.83
CA THR A 168 0.46 1.41 19.66
C THR A 168 1.77 1.47 18.88
N LYS A 169 2.90 1.62 19.58
CA LYS A 169 4.24 1.56 18.98
C LYS A 169 4.48 0.19 18.33
N GLY A 170 4.22 -0.90 19.04
CA GLY A 170 4.44 -2.26 18.54
C GLY A 170 3.59 -2.61 17.33
N LEU A 171 2.31 -2.20 17.29
CA LEU A 171 1.42 -2.39 16.14
C LEU A 171 1.96 -1.69 14.90
N TRP A 172 2.51 -0.49 15.08
CA TRP A 172 3.11 0.26 14.00
C TRP A 172 4.40 -0.38 13.49
N LEU A 173 5.24 -0.93 14.39
CA LEU A 173 6.41 -1.74 14.00
C LEU A 173 6.02 -3.03 13.26
N LEU A 174 4.94 -3.70 13.70
CA LEU A 174 4.43 -4.90 13.04
C LEU A 174 3.91 -4.59 11.63
N ASN A 175 3.14 -3.51 11.49
CA ASN A 175 2.67 -3.01 10.20
C ASN A 175 3.82 -2.63 9.26
N TRP A 176 5.02 -2.37 9.77
CA TRP A 176 6.21 -2.19 8.95
C TRP A 176 6.87 -3.49 8.54
N ALA A 177 7.01 -4.42 9.48
CA ALA A 177 7.61 -5.72 9.27
C ALA A 177 6.83 -6.56 8.24
N ASP A 178 5.49 -6.51 8.28
CA ASP A 178 4.64 -7.37 7.46
C ASP A 178 3.74 -6.57 6.50
N PRO A 179 3.87 -6.73 5.16
CA PRO A 179 3.06 -6.00 4.18
C PRO A 179 1.58 -6.39 4.14
N PHE A 180 1.20 -7.55 4.68
CA PHE A 180 -0.18 -8.04 4.70
C PHE A 180 -0.91 -7.76 6.02
N VAL A 181 -0.24 -7.09 6.96
CA VAL A 181 -0.85 -6.59 8.18
C VAL A 181 -1.46 -5.22 7.92
N GLY A 182 -2.70 -5.02 8.34
CA GLY A 182 -3.35 -3.72 8.40
C GLY A 182 -3.70 -3.35 9.83
N VAL A 183 -3.44 -2.11 10.24
CA VAL A 183 -3.85 -1.60 11.56
C VAL A 183 -4.82 -0.46 11.36
N THR A 184 -6.00 -0.58 11.93
CA THR A 184 -7.04 0.44 11.90
C THR A 184 -7.53 0.71 13.31
N VAL A 185 -7.63 1.99 13.68
CA VAL A 185 -8.21 2.42 14.95
C VAL A 185 -9.66 2.83 14.67
N PHE A 186 -10.61 2.22 15.38
CA PHE A 186 -12.02 2.59 15.30
C PHE A 186 -12.33 3.82 16.16
N ASP A 187 -13.47 4.48 15.92
CA ASP A 187 -13.90 5.68 16.65
C ASP A 187 -14.02 5.47 18.17
N ARG A 188 -14.22 4.22 18.60
CA ARG A 188 -14.26 3.82 20.01
C ARG A 188 -12.87 3.71 20.67
N GLY A 189 -11.80 3.90 19.90
CA GLY A 189 -10.41 3.72 20.35
C GLY A 189 -9.92 2.27 20.28
N GLU A 190 -10.72 1.36 19.74
CA GLU A 190 -10.36 -0.05 19.58
C GLU A 190 -9.32 -0.22 18.46
N ASN A 191 -8.21 -0.91 18.76
CA ASN A 191 -7.18 -1.23 17.78
C ASN A 191 -7.52 -2.54 17.08
N VAL A 192 -7.81 -2.46 15.78
CA VAL A 192 -8.13 -3.64 14.97
C VAL A 192 -6.96 -4.00 14.07
N LEU A 193 -6.46 -5.22 14.27
CA LEU A 193 -5.44 -5.87 13.45
C LEU A 193 -6.11 -6.67 12.35
N SER A 194 -5.70 -6.44 11.11
CA SER A 194 -6.14 -7.15 9.92
C SER A 194 -5.01 -8.03 9.39
N ALA A 195 -5.29 -9.30 9.11
CA ALA A 195 -4.33 -10.27 8.60
C ALA A 195 -4.92 -11.10 7.43
N ALA A 196 -4.04 -11.66 6.62
CA ALA A 196 -4.44 -12.47 5.45
C ALA A 196 -5.20 -13.77 5.81
N GLY A 197 -4.94 -14.36 6.98
CA GLY A 197 -5.53 -15.64 7.40
C GLY A 197 -5.20 -15.96 8.87
N GLU A 198 -5.74 -17.07 9.38
CA GLU A 198 -5.70 -17.43 10.81
C GLU A 198 -4.27 -17.71 11.28
N VAL A 199 -3.54 -18.57 10.57
CA VAL A 199 -2.13 -18.89 10.88
C VAL A 199 -1.25 -17.62 10.83
N HIS A 200 -1.53 -16.73 9.88
CA HIS A 200 -0.81 -15.47 9.79
C HIS A 200 -1.12 -14.58 11.01
N LEU A 201 -2.38 -14.51 11.42
CA LEU A 201 -2.80 -13.76 12.59
C LEU A 201 -2.13 -14.26 13.88
N GLU A 202 -2.09 -15.57 14.09
CA GLU A 202 -1.41 -16.17 15.26
C GLU A 202 0.07 -15.78 15.31
N ARG A 203 0.74 -15.79 14.15
CA ARG A 203 2.14 -15.37 14.05
C ARG A 203 2.31 -13.89 14.37
N CYS A 204 1.44 -13.03 13.84
CA CYS A 204 1.45 -11.59 14.10
C CYS A 204 1.23 -11.27 15.58
N VAL A 205 0.26 -11.92 16.22
CA VAL A 205 -0.01 -11.74 17.66
C VAL A 205 1.18 -12.19 18.49
N LYS A 206 1.79 -13.33 18.15
CA LYS A 206 2.99 -13.82 18.82
C LYS A 206 4.16 -12.84 18.67
N ASP A 207 4.41 -12.32 17.48
CA ASP A 207 5.49 -11.35 17.25
C ASP A 207 5.23 -10.01 17.93
N LEU A 208 3.97 -9.57 18.00
CA LEU A 208 3.59 -8.37 18.75
C LEU A 208 3.85 -8.54 20.25
N LYS A 209 3.50 -9.70 20.82
CA LYS A 209 3.69 -10.04 22.24
C LYS A 209 5.15 -10.25 22.61
N GLU A 210 5.94 -10.94 21.79
CA GLU A 210 7.31 -11.34 22.13
C GLU A 210 8.37 -10.33 21.70
N ARG A 211 8.17 -9.66 20.55
CA ARG A 211 9.22 -8.90 19.89
C ARG A 211 8.96 -7.39 19.89
N PHE A 212 7.80 -6.98 19.37
CA PHE A 212 7.54 -5.57 19.05
C PHE A 212 7.00 -4.77 20.24
N ALA A 213 5.86 -5.18 20.81
CA ALA A 213 5.26 -4.47 21.95
C ALA A 213 5.80 -4.97 23.30
N ARG A 214 6.13 -6.28 23.40
CA ARG A 214 6.63 -6.92 24.64
C ARG A 214 5.66 -6.80 25.83
N VAL A 215 4.36 -6.79 25.53
CA VAL A 215 3.29 -6.66 26.52
C VAL A 215 2.31 -7.82 26.39
N SER A 216 1.61 -8.15 27.47
CA SER A 216 0.54 -9.15 27.42
C SER A 216 -0.68 -8.58 26.69
N LEU A 217 -1.23 -9.36 25.77
CA LEU A 217 -2.31 -8.95 24.88
C LEU A 217 -3.54 -9.83 25.07
N GLU A 218 -4.69 -9.21 25.01
CA GLU A 218 -6.00 -9.84 24.86
C GLU A 218 -6.45 -9.65 23.42
N VAL A 219 -6.93 -10.75 22.82
CA VAL A 219 -7.33 -10.79 21.41
C VAL A 219 -8.78 -11.20 21.34
N SER A 220 -9.60 -10.40 20.65
CA SER A 220 -11.00 -10.72 20.44
C SER A 220 -11.17 -11.89 19.44
N PRO A 221 -12.33 -12.55 19.41
CA PRO A 221 -12.70 -13.39 18.29
C PRO A 221 -12.63 -12.63 16.95
N PRO A 222 -12.39 -13.32 15.82
CA PRO A 222 -12.40 -12.73 14.50
C PRO A 222 -13.69 -11.95 14.20
N LEU A 223 -13.52 -10.67 13.89
CA LEU A 223 -14.57 -9.77 13.44
C LEU A 223 -14.95 -10.13 12.00
N VAL A 224 -16.17 -10.65 11.84
CA VAL A 224 -16.76 -10.89 10.52
C VAL A 224 -17.43 -9.60 10.05
N SER A 225 -16.95 -9.05 8.94
CA SER A 225 -17.61 -7.90 8.30
C SER A 225 -18.86 -8.37 7.57
N TYR A 226 -20.02 -8.12 8.16
CA TYR A 226 -21.30 -8.36 7.48
C TYR A 226 -21.50 -7.31 6.39
N LYS A 227 -21.97 -7.75 5.21
CA LYS A 227 -22.44 -6.86 4.15
C LYS A 227 -23.96 -6.94 4.10
N GLU A 228 -24.60 -5.78 4.07
CA GLU A 228 -26.04 -5.67 3.95
C GLU A 228 -26.45 -5.70 2.47
N THR A 229 -27.54 -6.42 2.17
CA THR A 229 -28.16 -6.43 0.84
C THR A 229 -29.66 -6.45 0.99
N ILE A 230 -30.37 -5.96 -0.03
CA ILE A 230 -31.83 -5.91 -0.03
C ILE A 230 -32.36 -7.12 -0.79
N GLU A 231 -33.33 -7.80 -0.21
CA GLU A 231 -34.07 -8.85 -0.88
C GLU A 231 -35.23 -8.27 -1.68
N GLY A 232 -35.42 -8.76 -2.89
CA GLY A 232 -36.48 -8.34 -3.79
C GLY A 232 -36.60 -9.31 -4.96
N ASN A 233 -37.82 -9.50 -5.47
CA ASN A 233 -38.04 -10.31 -6.66
C ASN A 233 -37.33 -9.66 -7.83
N VAL A 234 -36.34 -10.35 -8.40
CA VAL A 234 -35.74 -9.99 -9.67
C VAL A 234 -36.77 -10.35 -10.73
N GLY A 235 -37.71 -9.43 -10.97
CA GLY A 235 -38.67 -9.56 -12.07
C GLY A 235 -37.91 -9.82 -13.38
N ASP A 236 -38.51 -10.67 -14.23
CA ASP A 236 -37.92 -11.12 -15.48
C ASP A 236 -37.23 -9.99 -16.26
N LYS A 237 -36.10 -10.32 -16.87
CA LYS A 237 -35.07 -9.40 -17.41
C LYS A 237 -35.57 -8.30 -18.37
N LEU A 238 -36.84 -8.33 -18.80
CA LEU A 238 -37.45 -7.36 -19.70
C LEU A 238 -38.46 -6.41 -19.01
N GLU A 239 -38.92 -6.73 -17.79
CA GLU A 239 -39.89 -5.89 -17.07
C GLU A 239 -39.23 -4.78 -16.25
N ASN A 240 -37.96 -4.92 -15.87
CA ASN A 240 -37.25 -3.92 -15.06
C ASN A 240 -37.16 -2.53 -15.73
N LEU A 241 -37.13 -2.46 -17.07
CA LEU A 241 -37.20 -1.19 -17.81
C LEU A 241 -38.60 -0.55 -17.81
N LYS A 242 -39.66 -1.35 -17.68
CA LYS A 242 -41.04 -0.88 -17.49
C LYS A 242 -41.36 -0.61 -16.01
N PHE A 243 -40.68 -1.27 -15.08
CA PHE A 243 -40.83 -1.12 -13.64
C PHE A 243 -40.47 0.30 -13.16
N PHE A 244 -39.50 0.98 -13.81
CA PHE A 244 -39.19 2.40 -13.57
C PHE A 244 -40.39 3.34 -13.81
N ARG A 245 -41.44 2.90 -14.52
CA ARG A 245 -42.63 3.72 -14.79
C ARG A 245 -43.84 3.38 -13.91
N SER A 246 -43.88 2.23 -13.23
CA SER A 246 -45.13 1.73 -12.62
C SER A 246 -45.02 1.19 -11.19
N SER A 247 -43.84 1.17 -10.56
CA SER A 247 -43.74 0.83 -9.13
C SER A 247 -43.73 2.09 -8.26
N SER A 248 -44.75 2.23 -7.41
CA SER A 248 -44.97 3.38 -6.52
C SER A 248 -44.11 3.39 -5.25
N ASP A 249 -43.22 2.40 -5.05
CA ASP A 249 -42.33 2.34 -3.89
C ASP A 249 -41.05 3.14 -4.12
N TYR A 250 -41.13 4.44 -3.83
CA TYR A 250 -39.97 5.31 -3.69
C TYR A 250 -40.00 5.98 -2.32
N VAL A 251 -38.82 6.18 -1.71
CA VAL A 251 -38.69 6.97 -0.49
C VAL A 251 -38.37 8.41 -0.90
N GLU A 252 -39.22 9.35 -0.49
CA GLU A 252 -39.06 10.77 -0.77
C GLU A 252 -38.64 11.52 0.51
N LYS A 253 -37.51 12.24 0.44
CA LYS A 253 -37.07 13.15 1.50
C LYS A 253 -36.78 14.54 0.95
N LYS A 254 -37.21 15.55 1.69
CA LYS A 254 -36.91 16.96 1.43
C LYS A 254 -35.73 17.41 2.30
N THR A 255 -34.80 18.16 1.72
CA THR A 255 -33.69 18.78 2.47
C THR A 255 -34.23 19.83 3.46
N ALA A 256 -33.44 20.20 4.48
CA ALA A 256 -33.79 21.11 5.59
C ALA A 256 -34.37 22.51 5.22
N TYR A 257 -34.53 22.83 3.94
CA TYR A 257 -35.14 24.07 3.44
C TYR A 257 -36.15 23.85 2.31
N SER A 258 -36.61 22.62 2.06
CA SER A 258 -37.52 22.24 0.95
C SER A 258 -37.07 22.67 -0.46
N ARG A 259 -35.80 23.06 -0.64
CA ARG A 259 -35.23 23.49 -1.93
C ARG A 259 -34.95 22.34 -2.88
N CYS A 260 -34.81 21.12 -2.35
CA CYS A 260 -34.58 19.91 -3.14
C CYS A 260 -35.39 18.76 -2.54
N THR A 261 -35.98 17.97 -3.42
CA THR A 261 -36.71 16.76 -3.05
C THR A 261 -36.04 15.58 -3.73
N ILE A 262 -35.55 14.64 -2.92
CA ILE A 262 -34.82 13.47 -3.40
C ILE A 262 -35.74 12.27 -3.29
N LYS A 263 -35.98 11.61 -4.43
CA LYS A 263 -36.69 10.33 -4.52
C LYS A 263 -35.68 9.23 -4.77
N VAL A 264 -35.64 8.24 -3.88
CA VAL A 264 -34.74 7.09 -3.98
C VAL A 264 -35.57 5.83 -4.14
N GLN A 265 -35.27 5.06 -5.18
CA GLN A 265 -35.79 3.72 -5.40
C GLN A 265 -34.64 2.73 -5.26
N VAL A 266 -34.87 1.63 -4.55
CA VAL A 266 -33.83 0.63 -4.31
C VAL A 266 -34.25 -0.71 -4.93
N ILE A 267 -33.35 -1.32 -5.70
CA ILE A 267 -33.62 -2.53 -6.48
C ILE A 267 -32.47 -3.52 -6.28
N LYS A 268 -32.78 -4.80 -6.10
CA LYS A 268 -31.79 -5.88 -6.03
C LYS A 268 -31.16 -6.11 -7.40
N HIS A 269 -29.84 -6.00 -7.49
CA HIS A 269 -29.13 -6.30 -8.73
C HIS A 269 -29.05 -7.82 -8.99
N PRO A 270 -29.17 -8.27 -10.26
CA PRO A 270 -28.91 -9.65 -10.62
C PRO A 270 -27.48 -10.06 -10.27
N PRO A 271 -27.23 -11.29 -9.80
CA PRO A 271 -25.91 -11.73 -9.35
C PRO A 271 -24.85 -11.67 -10.45
N SER A 272 -25.26 -11.84 -11.73
CA SER A 272 -24.36 -11.70 -12.87
C SER A 272 -23.83 -10.27 -13.03
N LEU A 273 -24.66 -9.26 -12.76
CA LEU A 273 -24.25 -7.86 -12.85
C LEU A 273 -23.34 -7.49 -11.67
N THR A 274 -23.68 -7.94 -10.46
CA THR A 274 -22.85 -7.70 -9.27
C THR A 274 -21.43 -8.22 -9.46
N LYS A 275 -21.26 -9.44 -9.99
CA LYS A 275 -19.94 -10.01 -10.31
C LYS A 275 -19.16 -9.14 -11.29
N VAL A 276 -19.80 -8.73 -12.39
CA VAL A 276 -19.15 -7.87 -13.40
C VAL A 276 -18.74 -6.51 -12.83
N LEU A 277 -19.56 -5.93 -11.94
CA LEU A 277 -19.26 -4.66 -11.28
C LEU A 277 -18.11 -4.80 -10.27
N GLU A 278 -18.05 -5.91 -9.52
CA GLU A 278 -16.93 -6.21 -8.62
C GLU A 278 -15.62 -6.38 -9.40
N ASP A 279 -15.65 -7.15 -10.49
CA ASP A 279 -14.50 -7.37 -11.39
C ASP A 279 -14.03 -6.08 -12.09
N SER A 280 -14.92 -5.08 -12.20
CA SER A 280 -14.67 -3.80 -12.88
C SER A 280 -14.55 -2.62 -11.91
N SER A 281 -14.40 -2.88 -10.61
CA SER A 281 -14.34 -1.85 -9.56
C SER A 281 -13.25 -0.80 -9.81
N ASP A 282 -12.07 -1.22 -10.28
CA ASP A 282 -10.98 -0.31 -10.64
C ASP A 282 -11.38 0.68 -11.76
N LEU A 283 -12.05 0.17 -12.81
CA LEU A 283 -12.50 0.98 -13.94
C LEU A 283 -13.60 1.97 -13.51
N LEU A 284 -14.50 1.55 -12.62
CA LEU A 284 -15.52 2.44 -12.05
C LEU A 284 -14.89 3.53 -11.19
N GLY A 285 -13.87 3.19 -10.41
CA GLY A 285 -13.09 4.16 -9.64
C GLY A 285 -12.43 5.22 -10.53
N ASP A 286 -11.90 4.81 -11.69
CA ASP A 286 -11.32 5.73 -12.67
C ASP A 286 -12.36 6.62 -13.36
N ILE A 287 -13.55 6.08 -13.66
CA ILE A 287 -14.68 6.84 -14.23
C ILE A 287 -15.17 7.89 -13.23
N LEU A 288 -15.43 7.49 -11.97
CA LEU A 288 -15.88 8.39 -10.90
C LEU A 288 -14.82 9.45 -10.57
N GLY A 289 -13.53 9.09 -10.68
CA GLY A 289 -12.40 9.99 -10.51
C GLY A 289 -12.16 10.95 -11.68
N GLY A 290 -12.99 10.95 -12.73
CA GLY A 290 -12.89 11.86 -13.87
C GLY A 290 -11.77 11.53 -14.87
N ARG A 291 -11.18 10.33 -14.82
CA ARG A 291 -10.03 9.93 -15.65
C ARG A 291 -10.45 9.33 -17.01
N ALA A 292 -11.28 10.05 -17.76
CA ALA A 292 -11.83 9.59 -19.04
C ALA A 292 -10.76 9.26 -20.11
N SER A 293 -9.55 9.85 -20.04
CA SER A 293 -8.49 9.64 -21.04
C SER A 293 -7.69 8.33 -20.86
N GLN A 294 -7.66 7.73 -19.67
CA GLN A 294 -6.99 6.44 -19.42
C GLN A 294 -7.85 5.23 -19.86
N ILE A 295 -9.17 5.42 -19.93
CA ILE A 295 -10.17 4.42 -20.33
C ILE A 295 -9.88 3.85 -21.74
N ASN A 296 -9.52 4.72 -22.69
CA ASN A 296 -9.25 4.28 -24.07
C ASN A 296 -7.99 3.41 -24.17
N LYS A 297 -6.98 3.62 -23.32
CA LYS A 297 -5.74 2.83 -23.36
C LYS A 297 -5.90 1.45 -22.69
N SER A 298 -6.59 1.35 -21.56
CA SER A 298 -6.79 0.07 -20.85
C SER A 298 -7.78 -0.84 -21.57
N LEU A 299 -8.86 -0.29 -22.15
CA LEU A 299 -9.80 -1.06 -22.96
C LEU A 299 -9.14 -1.60 -24.23
N THR A 300 -8.33 -0.79 -24.92
CA THR A 300 -7.63 -1.22 -26.14
C THR A 300 -6.60 -2.34 -25.85
N GLN A 301 -5.88 -2.27 -24.73
CA GLN A 301 -4.95 -3.34 -24.32
C GLN A 301 -5.68 -4.65 -23.94
N ARG A 302 -6.81 -4.59 -23.22
CA ARG A 302 -7.60 -5.78 -22.88
C ARG A 302 -8.24 -6.43 -24.10
N PHE A 303 -8.74 -5.64 -25.06
CA PHE A 303 -9.28 -6.17 -26.33
C PHE A 303 -8.18 -6.84 -27.18
N GLN A 304 -6.97 -6.28 -27.22
CA GLN A 304 -5.83 -6.91 -27.91
C GLN A 304 -5.36 -8.22 -27.24
N GLY A 305 -5.42 -8.30 -25.90
CA GLY A 305 -5.12 -9.52 -25.15
C GLY A 305 -6.12 -10.65 -25.41
N LEU A 306 -7.42 -10.34 -25.45
CA LEU A 306 -8.49 -11.30 -25.76
C LEU A 306 -8.45 -11.80 -27.21
N GLN A 307 -8.11 -10.92 -28.17
CA GLN A 307 -7.89 -11.30 -29.58
C GLN A 307 -6.69 -12.24 -29.74
N LYS A 308 -5.57 -11.99 -29.02
CA LYS A 308 -4.38 -12.87 -29.03
C LYS A 308 -4.62 -14.24 -28.38
N MET A 309 -5.49 -14.34 -27.38
CA MET A 309 -5.88 -15.64 -26.81
C MET A 309 -6.79 -16.42 -27.76
N ARG A 310 -7.68 -15.73 -28.49
CA ARG A 310 -8.61 -16.36 -29.44
C ARG A 310 -7.91 -16.92 -30.69
N THR A 311 -6.77 -16.35 -31.09
CA THR A 311 -5.94 -16.87 -32.20
C THR A 311 -5.04 -18.05 -31.77
N ARG A 312 -4.66 -18.15 -30.50
CA ARG A 312 -3.88 -19.29 -29.98
C ARG A 312 -4.68 -20.57 -29.73
N LEU A 313 -6.00 -20.48 -29.58
CA LEU A 313 -6.90 -21.63 -29.42
C LEU A 313 -7.37 -22.24 -30.76
N LYS A 314 -6.89 -21.73 -31.90
CA LYS A 314 -7.22 -22.21 -33.25
C LYS A 314 -6.05 -22.90 -33.96
N HIS A 315 -4.96 -23.17 -33.25
CA HIS A 315 -3.82 -23.96 -33.73
C HIS A 315 -3.56 -25.12 -32.79
#